data_AF-D5C4M9-F1
#
_entry.id   AF-D5C4M9-F1
#
_cell.length_a   1.000
_cell.length_b   1.000
_cell.length_c   1.000
_cell.angle_alpha   90.00
_cell.angle_beta   90.00
_cell.angle_gamma   90.00
#
_symmetry.space_group_name_H-M   'P 1'
#
loop_
_entity.id
_entity.type
_entity.pdbx_description
1 polymer ?
#
loop_
_entity_poly.entity_id
_entity_poly.type
_entity_poly.pdbx_seq_one_letter_code
_entity_poly.pdbx_strand_id
1 'polypeptide(L)'
;MKKITLYSMVFILSMVPSICSADSFSEASEKLCEKIKFCALKSLEQKDLSPQMKQMMAPMMENMCASIQQNYNAALENHKLYEPATRCMESMQGLTCGDLQQADGPLTPECEAYQKLVEE
;
A
#
# COMPACT_ATOMS: atom_id res chain seq x y z
N MET A 1 64.31 -21.80 -10.06
CA MET A 1 64.15 -20.65 -9.14
C MET A 1 63.17 -19.64 -9.76
N LYS A 2 62.36 -18.98 -8.91
CA LYS A 2 61.29 -17.99 -9.18
C LYS A 2 59.90 -18.61 -9.41
N LYS A 3 59.26 -19.05 -8.32
CA LYS A 3 58.36 -18.28 -7.42
C LYS A 3 56.96 -18.16 -8.01
N ILE A 4 56.21 -19.24 -7.78
CA ILE A 4 54.75 -19.29 -7.70
C ILE A 4 54.33 -18.17 -6.75
N THR A 5 53.75 -17.10 -7.28
CA THR A 5 53.14 -16.06 -6.47
C THR A 5 51.65 -16.16 -6.73
N LEU A 6 50.95 -16.81 -5.80
CA LEU A 6 49.51 -16.79 -5.67
C LEU A 6 49.04 -15.33 -5.66
N TYR A 7 48.62 -14.80 -6.80
CA TYR A 7 47.63 -13.73 -6.79
C TYR A 7 46.28 -14.42 -6.83
N SER A 8 45.81 -14.77 -5.62
CA SER A 8 44.41 -15.06 -5.37
C SER A 8 43.65 -13.82 -5.84
N MET A 9 43.03 -13.96 -7.00
CA MET A 9 42.14 -12.98 -7.59
C MET A 9 40.92 -12.96 -6.68
N VAL A 10 41.00 -12.20 -5.58
CA VAL A 10 39.88 -11.91 -4.69
C VAL A 10 38.94 -11.04 -5.49
N PHE A 11 38.09 -11.72 -6.28
CA PHE A 11 36.91 -11.17 -6.91
C PHE A 11 35.95 -10.86 -5.77
N ILE A 12 36.11 -9.68 -5.16
CA ILE A 12 35.12 -9.13 -4.22
C ILE A 12 33.90 -8.81 -5.08
N LEU A 13 33.04 -9.82 -5.25
CA LEU A 13 31.70 -9.67 -5.74
C LEU A 13 30.94 -8.88 -4.68
N SER A 14 30.98 -7.56 -4.81
CA SER A 14 30.13 -6.63 -4.06
C SER A 14 28.68 -6.91 -4.42
N MET A 15 28.07 -7.87 -3.71
CA MET A 15 26.62 -7.94 -3.56
C MET A 15 26.19 -6.66 -2.83
N VAL A 16 25.90 -5.62 -3.61
CA VAL A 16 25.10 -4.51 -3.13
C VAL A 16 23.72 -5.11 -2.87
N PRO A 17 23.22 -5.15 -1.62
CA PRO A 17 21.84 -5.52 -1.41
C PRO A 17 20.99 -4.47 -2.14
N SER A 18 20.22 -4.90 -3.15
CA SER A 18 19.15 -4.08 -3.70
C SER A 18 18.21 -3.77 -2.55
N ILE A 19 18.35 -2.57 -1.99
CA ILE A 19 17.38 -2.04 -1.04
C ILE A 19 16.16 -1.78 -1.92
N CYS A 20 15.23 -2.73 -1.92
CA CYS A 20 13.91 -2.52 -2.47
C CYS A 20 13.27 -1.48 -1.55
N SER A 21 13.46 -0.20 -1.85
CA SER A 21 12.75 0.88 -1.19
C SER A 21 11.28 0.65 -1.52
N ALA A 22 10.51 0.18 -0.56
CA ALA A 22 9.07 0.17 -0.69
C ALA A 22 8.64 1.62 -0.93
N ASP A 23 7.99 1.85 -2.06
CA ASP A 23 7.40 3.13 -2.40
C ASP A 23 6.38 3.52 -1.32
N SER A 24 6.50 4.73 -0.76
CA SER A 24 5.70 5.15 0.41
C SER A 24 4.20 5.15 0.13
N PHE A 25 3.81 5.47 -1.10
CA PHE A 25 2.43 5.39 -1.57
C PHE A 25 1.96 3.94 -1.62
N SER A 26 2.78 3.04 -2.17
CA SER A 26 2.48 1.60 -2.21
C SER A 26 2.26 1.02 -0.81
N GLU A 27 3.11 1.37 0.16
CA GLU A 27 2.98 0.94 1.56
C GLU A 27 1.71 1.51 2.23
N ALA A 28 1.45 2.80 2.07
CA ALA A 28 0.24 3.44 2.60
C ALA A 28 -1.04 2.84 2.00
N SER A 29 -1.03 2.53 0.70
CA SER A 29 -2.13 1.86 -0.01
C SER A 29 -2.40 0.46 0.53
N GLU A 30 -1.34 -0.33 0.76
CA GLU A 30 -1.45 -1.69 1.28
C GLU A 30 -2.06 -1.71 2.68
N LYS A 31 -1.57 -0.83 3.57
CA LYS A 31 -2.09 -0.72 4.93
C LYS A 31 -3.55 -0.28 4.96
N LEU A 32 -3.92 0.70 4.13
CA LEU A 32 -5.32 1.14 4.01
C LEU A 32 -6.21 0.04 3.43
N CYS A 33 -5.72 -0.71 2.44
CA CYS A 33 -6.43 -1.86 1.89
C CYS A 33 -6.75 -2.91 2.97
N GLU A 34 -5.75 -3.33 3.74
CA GLU A 34 -5.92 -4.34 4.79
C GLU A 34 -6.92 -3.86 5.85
N LYS A 35 -6.90 -2.56 6.17
CA LYS A 35 -7.90 -1.94 7.05
C LYS A 35 -9.31 -2.05 6.46
N ILE A 36 -9.50 -1.72 5.19
CA ILE A 36 -10.80 -1.81 4.50
C ILE A 36 -11.29 -3.26 4.46
N LYS A 37 -10.41 -4.22 4.12
CA LYS A 37 -10.70 -5.66 4.12
C LYS A 37 -11.15 -6.13 5.50
N PHE A 38 -10.42 -5.75 6.56
CA PHE A 38 -10.80 -6.06 7.93
C PHE A 38 -12.18 -5.47 8.28
N CYS A 39 -12.44 -4.22 7.94
CA CYS A 39 -13.72 -3.58 8.21
C CYS A 39 -14.87 -4.24 7.44
N ALA A 40 -14.66 -4.58 6.17
CA ALA A 40 -15.62 -5.31 5.36
C ALA A 40 -15.95 -6.67 5.99
N LEU A 41 -14.93 -7.46 6.34
CA LEU A 41 -15.12 -8.76 7.00
C LEU A 41 -15.88 -8.63 8.32
N LYS A 42 -15.56 -7.61 9.14
CA LYS A 42 -16.28 -7.34 10.39
C LYS A 42 -17.75 -6.99 10.18
N SER A 43 -18.08 -6.24 9.12
CA SER A 43 -19.48 -5.95 8.75
C SER A 43 -20.20 -7.22 8.29
N LEU A 44 -19.49 -8.11 7.60
CA LEU A 44 -19.99 -9.40 7.15
C LEU A 44 -20.13 -10.41 8.28
N GLU A 45 -19.39 -10.33 9.40
CA GLU A 45 -19.63 -11.18 10.57
C GLU A 45 -21.00 -10.94 11.23
N GLN A 46 -21.55 -9.74 11.07
CA GLN A 46 -22.91 -9.43 11.50
C GLN A 46 -23.99 -10.00 10.56
N LYS A 47 -23.58 -10.45 9.37
CA LYS A 47 -24.45 -11.11 8.40
C LYS A 47 -24.11 -12.60 8.45
N ASP A 48 -25.09 -13.48 8.55
CA ASP A 48 -24.86 -14.91 8.73
C ASP A 48 -24.35 -15.57 7.41
N LEU A 49 -23.15 -15.20 6.98
CA LEU A 49 -22.53 -15.65 5.73
C LEU A 49 -21.80 -16.96 5.97
N SER A 50 -22.01 -17.89 5.04
CA SER A 50 -21.30 -19.16 5.05
C SER A 50 -19.77 -18.95 4.91
N PRO A 51 -18.95 -19.82 5.51
CA PRO A 51 -17.49 -19.77 5.37
C PRO A 51 -17.03 -19.75 3.92
N GLN A 52 -17.73 -20.46 3.03
CA GLN A 52 -17.46 -20.49 1.60
C GLN A 52 -17.57 -19.09 0.95
N MET A 53 -18.57 -18.30 1.36
CA MET A 53 -18.76 -16.95 0.81
C MET A 53 -17.69 -15.98 1.29
N LYS A 54 -17.27 -16.09 2.56
CA LYS A 54 -16.13 -15.31 3.11
C LYS A 54 -14.83 -15.61 2.34
N GLN A 55 -14.60 -16.89 2.04
CA GLN A 55 -13.41 -17.35 1.33
C GLN A 55 -13.38 -16.90 -0.14
N MET A 56 -14.54 -16.73 -0.76
CA MET A 56 -14.67 -16.20 -2.12
C MET A 56 -14.43 -14.68 -2.19
N MET A 57 -14.76 -13.92 -1.13
CA MET A 57 -14.62 -12.46 -1.11
C MET A 57 -13.19 -11.98 -0.86
N ALA A 58 -12.39 -12.72 -0.09
CA ALA A 58 -10.99 -12.37 0.22
C ALA A 58 -10.12 -12.09 -1.04
N PRO A 59 -10.04 -13.00 -2.03
CA PRO A 59 -9.24 -12.75 -3.24
C PRO A 59 -9.80 -11.62 -4.10
N MET A 60 -11.11 -11.34 -4.03
CA MET A 60 -11.73 -10.23 -4.74
C MET A 60 -11.25 -8.88 -4.18
N MET A 61 -11.15 -8.76 -2.85
CA MET A 61 -10.63 -7.56 -2.20
C MET A 61 -9.13 -7.38 -2.45
N GLU A 62 -8.36 -8.47 -2.43
CA GLU A 62 -6.91 -8.43 -2.74
C GLU A 62 -6.66 -7.93 -4.16
N ASN A 63 -7.42 -8.42 -5.14
CA ASN A 63 -7.33 -7.94 -6.52
C ASN A 63 -7.70 -6.47 -6.67
N MET A 64 -8.71 -5.99 -5.92
CA MET A 64 -9.10 -4.58 -5.93
C MET A 64 -7.96 -3.68 -5.42
N CYS A 65 -7.29 -4.10 -4.35
CA CYS A 65 -6.18 -3.35 -3.78
C CYS A 65 -4.94 -3.36 -4.68
N ALA A 66 -4.62 -4.51 -5.27
CA ALA A 66 -3.54 -4.61 -6.24
C ALA A 66 -3.78 -3.70 -7.46
N SER A 67 -5.03 -3.56 -7.90
CA SER A 67 -5.38 -2.66 -9.00
C SER A 67 -5.16 -1.18 -8.66
N ILE A 68 -5.46 -0.76 -7.42
CA ILE A 68 -5.18 0.62 -6.96
C ILE A 68 -3.67 0.89 -7.01
N GLN A 69 -2.85 -0.01 -6.48
CA GLN A 69 -1.39 0.16 -6.49
C GLN A 69 -0.82 0.20 -7.92
N GLN A 70 -1.27 -0.70 -8.80
CA GLN A 70 -0.79 -0.76 -10.18
C GLN A 70 -1.10 0.50 -10.99
N ASN A 71 -2.26 1.12 -10.75
CA ASN A 71 -2.67 2.32 -11.48
C ASN A 71 -1.96 3.59 -11.00
N TYR A 72 -1.45 3.61 -9.77
CA TYR A 72 -0.90 4.83 -9.15
C TYR A 72 0.64 4.88 -9.13
N ASN A 73 1.32 3.73 -8.99
CA ASN A 73 2.80 3.67 -8.88
C ASN A 73 3.54 4.28 -10.10
N ALA A 74 3.02 4.12 -11.32
CA ALA A 74 3.71 4.63 -12.52
C ALA A 74 3.39 6.09 -12.86
N ALA A 75 2.25 6.61 -12.39
CA ALA A 75 1.75 7.92 -12.80
C ALA A 75 2.09 9.05 -11.83
N LEU A 76 2.35 8.71 -10.55
CA LEU A 76 2.42 9.72 -9.49
C LEU A 76 3.80 9.91 -8.86
N GLU A 77 4.79 9.02 -9.00
CA GLU A 77 6.05 9.09 -8.23
C GLU A 77 6.76 10.47 -8.28
N ASN A 78 6.53 11.28 -9.33
CA ASN A 78 7.05 12.65 -9.47
C ASN A 78 5.95 13.73 -9.57
N HIS A 79 4.70 13.37 -9.33
CA HIS A 79 3.57 14.28 -9.42
C HIS A 79 3.40 15.04 -8.09
N LYS A 80 3.05 16.33 -8.18
CA LYS A 80 2.81 17.20 -7.00
C LYS A 80 1.77 16.66 -6.00
N LEU A 81 0.96 15.70 -6.45
CA LEU A 81 -0.11 15.08 -5.68
C LEU A 81 0.30 13.80 -4.94
N TYR A 82 1.48 13.23 -5.22
CA TYR A 82 1.91 11.98 -4.61
C TYR A 82 1.95 12.06 -3.09
N GLU A 83 2.72 13.00 -2.57
CA GLU A 83 2.87 13.23 -1.12
C GLU A 83 1.54 13.55 -0.42
N PRO A 84 0.70 14.49 -0.94
CA PRO A 84 -0.64 14.69 -0.40
C PRO A 84 -1.54 13.44 -0.40
N ALA A 85 -1.51 12.63 -1.47
CA ALA A 85 -2.29 11.42 -1.57
C ALA A 85 -1.82 10.36 -0.56
N THR A 86 -0.50 10.17 -0.43
CA THR A 86 0.11 9.27 0.56
C THR A 86 -0.34 9.64 1.98
N ARG A 87 -0.24 10.91 2.36
CA ARG A 87 -0.68 11.37 3.69
C ARG A 87 -2.16 11.18 3.95
N CYS A 88 -3.01 11.40 2.94
CA CYS A 88 -4.44 11.09 3.05
C CYS A 88 -4.67 9.60 3.35
N MET A 89 -4.02 8.70 2.62
CA MET A 89 -4.15 7.26 2.87
C MET A 89 -3.63 6.84 4.25
N GLU A 90 -2.52 7.44 4.70
CA GLU A 90 -1.97 7.19 6.03
C GLU A 90 -2.93 7.61 7.14
N SER A 91 -3.52 8.81 7.06
CA SER A 91 -4.40 9.28 8.12
C SER A 91 -5.73 8.52 8.16
N MET A 92 -6.22 8.03 7.02
CA MET A 92 -7.40 7.16 6.97
C MET A 92 -7.23 5.85 7.75
N GLN A 93 -6.00 5.36 7.98
CA GLN A 93 -5.77 4.15 8.76
C GLN A 93 -6.21 4.31 10.23
N GLY A 94 -6.20 5.55 10.74
CA GLY A 94 -6.65 5.93 12.08
C GLY A 94 -8.17 5.94 12.25
N LEU A 95 -8.94 5.91 11.16
CA LEU A 95 -10.40 5.92 11.21
C LEU A 95 -10.96 4.59 11.75
N THR A 96 -12.16 4.66 12.35
CA THR A 96 -12.88 3.45 12.75
C THR A 96 -13.53 2.78 11.53
N CYS A 97 -13.92 1.51 11.65
CA CYS A 97 -14.67 0.86 10.57
C CYS A 97 -16.03 1.52 10.31
N GLY A 98 -16.65 2.13 11.32
CA GLY A 98 -17.89 2.89 11.14
C GLY A 98 -17.65 4.14 10.29
N ASP A 99 -16.53 4.82 10.49
CA ASP A 99 -16.14 5.99 9.69
C ASP A 99 -15.84 5.60 8.24
N LEU A 100 -15.06 4.53 8.03
CA LEU A 100 -14.67 4.05 6.69
C LEU A 100 -15.83 3.46 5.86
N GLN A 101 -16.92 3.03 6.50
CA GLN A 101 -18.07 2.40 5.84
C GLN A 101 -19.19 3.39 5.49
N GLN A 102 -19.10 4.62 5.98
CA GLN A 102 -20.04 5.67 5.62
C GLN A 102 -19.72 6.17 4.21
N ALA A 103 -20.75 6.27 3.36
CA ALA A 103 -20.61 6.78 2.00
C ALA A 103 -20.02 8.21 1.97
N ASP A 104 -20.36 9.01 2.98
CA ASP A 104 -19.85 10.36 3.23
C ASP A 104 -19.05 10.41 4.55
N GLY A 105 -18.30 9.33 4.85
CA GLY A 105 -17.49 9.24 6.06
C GLY A 105 -16.57 10.44 6.24
N PRO A 106 -16.18 10.78 7.49
CA PRO A 106 -15.40 11.98 7.75
C PRO A 106 -14.10 11.92 6.95
N LEU A 107 -13.88 12.95 6.13
CA LEU A 107 -12.57 13.18 5.56
C LEU A 107 -11.63 13.55 6.70
N THR A 108 -10.46 12.94 6.68
CA THR A 108 -9.37 13.41 7.52
C THR A 108 -8.88 14.76 7.00
N PRO A 109 -8.29 15.61 7.85
CA PRO A 109 -7.73 16.89 7.40
C PRO A 109 -6.75 16.76 6.22
N GLU A 110 -5.99 15.66 6.17
CA GLU A 110 -5.06 15.37 5.07
C GLU A 110 -5.79 15.05 3.76
N CYS A 111 -6.90 14.31 3.82
CA CYS A 111 -7.73 14.04 2.64
C CYS A 111 -8.46 15.29 2.13
N GLU A 112 -8.94 16.17 3.03
CA GLU A 112 -9.49 17.46 2.63
C GLU A 112 -8.45 18.34 1.93
N ALA A 113 -7.21 18.37 2.46
CA ALA A 113 -6.12 19.10 1.85
C ALA A 113 -5.75 18.52 0.47
N TYR A 114 -5.73 17.20 0.34
CA TYR A 114 -5.51 16.53 -0.94
C TYR A 114 -6.61 16.87 -1.95
N GLN A 115 -7.88 16.80 -1.56
CA GLN A 115 -9.01 17.10 -2.45
C GLN A 115 -8.94 18.52 -3.03
N LYS A 116 -8.61 19.52 -2.20
CA LYS A 116 -8.44 20.91 -2.65
C LYS A 116 -7.37 21.03 -3.74
N LEU A 117 -6.28 20.26 -3.65
CA LEU A 117 -5.21 20.27 -4.66
C LEU A 117 -5.58 19.57 -5.97
N VAL A 118 -6.58 18.68 -5.94
CA VAL A 118 -7.10 17.97 -7.12
C VAL A 118 -8.13 18.83 -7.87
N GLU A 119 -8.87 19.68 -7.16
CA GLU A 119 -9.93 20.55 -7.70
C GLU A 119 -9.41 21.89 -8.28
N GLU A 120 -8.11 22.19 -8.13
CA GLU A 120 -7.40 23.34 -8.73
C GLU A 120 -6.91 23.08 -10.16
#